data_AF-A0A976JKL4-F1
#
_entry.id   AF-A0A976JKL4-F1
#
_cell.length_a   1.000
_cell.length_b   1.000
_cell.length_c   1.000
_cell.angle_alpha   90.00
_cell.angle_beta   90.00
_cell.angle_gamma   90.00
#
_symmetry.space_group_name_H-M   'P 1'
#
loop_
_entity.id
_entity.type
_entity.pdbx_description
1 polymer ?
#
loop_
_entity_poly.entity_id
_entity_poly.type
_entity_poly.pdbx_seq_one_letter_code
_entity_poly.pdbx_strand_id
1 'polypeptide(L)'
;MENRLNKFFNSEEGMSLVEVMIASAIGVAVFFFVQQSLVRVQKTQAKIERRAELFTIKESMRTWLTDIRAWENNPESEVPKASNLSAFYYYPNPRAKLTQLTMSQAEHSLVETKLKVEGKDRFSCPQEFPNCRIILFNYKGQMLNPETDVIPGSHFKAIIGFVTPDDEITRAFIPEFKIMFIDTTDDDETSLRSRLSYINATGYYRPGGKNQAIVGPKGEIVDSISRKNCFLKFQASYSDIGALAFDLCRTATSNAPFECYKTMVDEYKEKSSVAMIACTGAVNGLPQKCFKEAKRKFQGGSVNSAILCSAAKNMQPIECLEWINEKLGRDSEDPNRYKICSRSQDTTPGECYADLMKKNSTYAAFAQYLCPHHK
;
A
#
# COMPACT_ATOMS: atom_id res chain seq x y z
N MET A 1 -22.36 -53.56 50.80
CA MET A 1 -22.09 -52.10 50.91
C MET A 1 -22.54 -51.56 52.27
N GLU A 2 -23.68 -52.01 52.82
CA GLU A 2 -24.16 -51.61 54.16
C GLU A 2 -23.16 -51.85 55.30
N ASN A 3 -22.48 -53.00 55.36
CA ASN A 3 -21.49 -53.25 56.43
C ASN A 3 -20.22 -52.39 56.37
N ARG A 4 -19.94 -51.71 55.25
CA ARG A 4 -18.82 -50.75 55.16
C ARG A 4 -19.22 -49.33 55.55
N LEU A 5 -20.51 -48.98 55.43
CA LEU A 5 -21.03 -47.69 55.89
C LEU A 5 -21.09 -47.63 57.42
N ASN A 6 -21.51 -48.71 58.09
CA ASN A 6 -21.58 -48.74 59.56
C ASN A 6 -20.21 -48.62 60.24
N LYS A 7 -19.11 -49.04 59.59
CA LYS A 7 -17.76 -48.90 60.13
C LYS A 7 -17.20 -47.48 60.03
N PHE A 8 -17.75 -46.66 59.12
CA PHE A 8 -17.39 -45.25 58.98
C PHE A 8 -18.09 -44.36 60.01
N PHE A 9 -19.28 -44.74 60.50
CA PHE A 9 -20.03 -43.95 61.48
C PHE A 9 -19.61 -44.20 62.94
N ASN A 10 -18.85 -45.26 63.24
CA ASN A 10 -18.42 -45.62 64.61
C ASN A 10 -16.97 -45.23 64.94
N SER A 11 -16.35 -44.35 64.14
CA SER A 11 -15.06 -43.74 64.52
C SER A 11 -15.35 -42.62 65.53
N GLU A 12 -14.83 -42.72 66.75
CA GLU A 12 -15.06 -41.78 67.88
C GLU A 12 -14.58 -40.34 67.63
N GLU A 13 -13.95 -40.07 66.49
CA GLU A 13 -13.66 -38.74 65.97
C GLU A 13 -14.66 -38.36 64.86
N GLY A 14 -15.95 -38.36 65.21
CA GLY A 14 -17.00 -37.93 64.28
C GLY A 14 -16.89 -36.44 63.98
N MET A 15 -16.60 -36.09 62.72
CA MET A 15 -16.72 -34.71 62.24
C MET A 15 -18.09 -34.16 62.62
N SER A 16 -18.12 -33.01 63.27
CA SER A 16 -19.36 -32.34 63.62
C SER A 16 -20.14 -31.98 62.34
N LEU A 17 -21.47 -31.92 62.43
CA LEU A 17 -22.34 -31.46 61.34
C LEU A 17 -21.86 -30.13 60.72
N VAL A 18 -21.29 -29.26 61.57
CA VAL A 18 -20.73 -27.97 61.19
C VAL A 18 -19.51 -28.13 60.27
N GLU A 19 -18.61 -29.08 60.55
CA GLU A 19 -17.45 -29.35 59.70
C GLU A 19 -17.86 -29.88 58.32
N VAL A 20 -18.89 -30.73 58.26
CA VAL A 20 -19.44 -31.22 57.00
C VAL A 20 -20.07 -30.08 56.18
N MET A 21 -20.80 -29.18 56.83
CA MET A 21 -21.37 -28.00 56.18
C MET A 21 -20.30 -27.03 55.66
N ILE A 22 -19.25 -26.78 56.44
CA ILE A 22 -18.12 -25.93 56.02
C ILE A 22 -17.38 -26.57 54.84
N ALA A 23 -17.06 -27.87 54.92
CA ALA A 23 -16.39 -28.58 53.84
C ALA A 23 -17.22 -28.58 52.55
N SER A 24 -18.54 -28.74 52.66
CA SER A 24 -19.47 -28.67 51.51
C SER A 24 -19.51 -27.27 50.91
N ALA A 25 -19.60 -26.23 51.74
CA ALA A 25 -19.60 -24.83 51.28
C ALA A 25 -18.28 -24.46 50.58
N ILE A 26 -17.13 -24.88 51.13
CA ILE A 26 -15.81 -24.71 50.50
C ILE A 26 -15.75 -25.46 49.17
N GLY A 27 -16.21 -26.72 49.13
CA GLY A 27 -16.23 -27.52 47.90
C GLY A 27 -17.03 -26.87 46.77
N VAL A 28 -18.23 -26.35 47.09
CA VAL A 28 -19.08 -25.61 46.14
C VAL A 28 -18.40 -24.31 45.69
N ALA A 29 -17.81 -23.55 46.61
CA ALA A 29 -17.11 -22.30 46.28
C ALA A 29 -15.89 -22.54 45.36
N VAL A 30 -15.08 -23.56 45.66
CA VAL A 30 -13.94 -23.97 44.82
C VAL A 30 -14.42 -24.42 43.45
N PHE A 31 -15.50 -25.21 43.38
CA PHE A 31 -16.07 -25.64 42.11
C PHE A 31 -16.49 -24.44 41.25
N PHE A 32 -17.23 -23.47 41.80
CA PHE A 32 -17.61 -22.26 41.07
C PHE A 32 -16.39 -21.43 40.63
N PHE A 33 -15.37 -21.31 41.48
CA PHE A 33 -14.14 -20.61 41.13
C PHE A 33 -13.39 -21.29 39.98
N VAL A 34 -13.29 -22.62 40.00
CA VAL A 34 -12.66 -23.41 38.92
C VAL A 34 -13.45 -23.30 37.63
N GLN A 35 -14.79 -23.40 37.67
CA GLN A 35 -15.65 -23.23 36.50
C GLN A 35 -15.50 -21.83 35.90
N GLN A 36 -15.52 -20.77 36.71
CA GLN A 36 -15.29 -19.40 36.22
C GLN A 36 -13.89 -19.22 35.62
N SER A 37 -12.87 -19.85 36.22
CA SER A 37 -11.49 -19.80 35.71
C SER A 37 -11.36 -20.53 34.36
N LEU A 38 -11.99 -21.69 34.21
CA LEU A 38 -12.03 -22.45 32.94
C LEU A 38 -12.70 -21.64 31.82
N VAL A 39 -13.83 -20.99 32.10
CA VAL A 39 -14.52 -20.13 31.12
C VAL A 39 -13.63 -18.95 30.69
N ARG A 40 -12.90 -18.33 31.63
CA ARG A 40 -11.95 -17.25 31.30
C ARG A 40 -10.79 -17.73 30.42
N VAL A 41 -10.25 -18.92 30.71
CA VAL A 41 -9.19 -19.53 29.90
C VAL A 41 -9.68 -19.84 28.49
N GLN A 42 -10.86 -20.43 28.35
CA GLN A 42 -11.49 -20.70 27.04
C GLN A 42 -11.72 -19.42 26.23
N LYS A 43 -12.26 -18.36 26.86
CA LYS A 43 -12.43 -17.04 26.22
C LYS A 43 -11.09 -16.43 25.78
N THR A 44 -10.04 -16.57 26.60
CA THR A 44 -8.69 -16.09 26.26
C THR A 44 -8.10 -16.85 25.08
N GLN A 45 -8.26 -18.17 25.05
CA GLN A 45 -7.82 -19.02 23.95
C GLN A 45 -8.53 -18.67 22.64
N ALA A 46 -9.86 -18.55 22.65
CA ALA A 46 -10.64 -18.13 21.48
C ALA A 46 -10.17 -16.77 20.92
N LYS A 47 -9.85 -15.82 21.81
CA LYS A 47 -9.31 -14.51 21.42
C LYS A 47 -7.92 -14.59 20.78
N ILE A 48 -7.08 -15.53 21.22
CA ILE A 48 -5.74 -15.76 20.63
C ILE A 48 -5.89 -16.39 19.24
N GLU A 49 -6.71 -17.44 19.12
CA GLU A 49 -6.98 -18.11 17.85
C GLU A 49 -7.53 -17.12 16.80
N ARG A 50 -8.48 -16.27 17.19
CA ARG A 50 -9.02 -15.20 16.33
C ARG A 50 -7.97 -14.16 15.91
N ARG A 51 -7.04 -13.80 16.80
CA ARG A 51 -5.93 -12.90 16.42
C ARG A 51 -4.98 -13.55 15.42
N ALA A 52 -4.73 -14.85 15.56
CA ALA A 52 -3.90 -15.60 14.62
C ALA A 52 -4.57 -15.72 13.24
N GLU A 53 -5.89 -15.98 13.22
CA GLU A 53 -6.69 -15.98 11.99
C GLU A 53 -6.66 -14.61 11.30
N LEU A 54 -6.91 -13.53 12.05
CA LEU A 54 -6.84 -12.15 11.53
C LEU A 54 -5.45 -11.81 10.97
N PHE A 55 -4.37 -12.29 11.62
CA PHE A 55 -3.01 -12.10 11.14
C PHE A 55 -2.77 -12.83 9.81
N THR A 56 -3.22 -14.08 9.71
CA THR A 56 -3.14 -14.89 8.49
C THR A 56 -3.88 -14.22 7.34
N ILE A 57 -5.10 -13.71 7.59
CA ILE A 57 -5.89 -12.97 6.61
C ILE A 57 -5.14 -11.72 6.14
N LYS A 58 -4.57 -10.93 7.06
CA LYS A 58 -3.81 -9.72 6.70
C LYS A 58 -2.61 -10.03 5.82
N GLU A 59 -1.90 -11.11 6.09
CA GLU A 59 -0.74 -11.50 5.29
C GLU A 59 -1.17 -11.96 3.89
N SER A 60 -2.22 -12.78 3.78
CA SER A 60 -2.79 -13.17 2.48
C SER A 60 -3.21 -11.95 1.65
N MET A 61 -3.86 -10.96 2.28
CA MET A 61 -4.23 -9.72 1.60
C MET A 61 -3.01 -8.90 1.17
N ARG A 62 -1.96 -8.87 1.99
CA ARG A 62 -0.72 -8.17 1.66
C ARG A 62 -0.03 -8.80 0.45
N THR A 63 0.10 -10.13 0.42
CA THR A 63 0.64 -10.87 -0.72
C THR A 63 -0.18 -10.56 -1.97
N TRP A 64 -1.50 -10.69 -1.87
CA TRP A 64 -2.40 -10.45 -2.99
C TRP A 64 -2.31 -9.02 -3.55
N LEU A 65 -2.26 -8.01 -2.69
CA LEU A 65 -2.06 -6.61 -3.12
C LEU A 65 -0.69 -6.32 -3.71
N THR A 66 0.33 -7.09 -3.30
CA THR A 66 1.68 -7.01 -3.88
C THR A 66 1.67 -7.61 -5.28
N ASP A 67 1.01 -8.74 -5.48
CA ASP A 67 0.90 -9.42 -6.77
C ASP A 67 0.15 -8.55 -7.79
N ILE A 68 -0.96 -7.93 -7.38
CA ILE A 68 -1.70 -6.98 -8.24
C ILE A 68 -0.79 -5.86 -8.76
N ARG A 69 0.17 -5.39 -7.95
CA ARG A 69 1.10 -4.34 -8.38
C ARG A 69 2.26 -4.83 -9.20
N ALA A 70 2.79 -6.01 -8.91
CA ALA A 70 3.79 -6.62 -9.79
C ALA A 70 3.23 -6.69 -11.21
N TRP A 71 1.96 -7.10 -11.34
CA TRP A 71 1.22 -7.09 -12.60
C TRP A 71 1.04 -5.68 -13.20
N GLU A 72 0.66 -4.67 -12.40
CA GLU A 72 0.53 -3.27 -12.90
C GLU A 72 1.83 -2.77 -13.53
N ASN A 73 2.97 -3.04 -12.87
CA ASN A 73 4.28 -2.60 -13.36
C ASN A 73 4.76 -3.40 -14.57
N ASN A 74 4.26 -4.63 -14.76
CA ASN A 74 4.66 -5.51 -15.85
C ASN A 74 3.52 -6.43 -16.31
N PRO A 75 2.53 -5.89 -17.04
CA PRO A 75 1.31 -6.62 -17.37
C PRO A 75 1.54 -7.77 -18.36
N GLU A 76 2.68 -7.77 -19.07
CA GLU A 76 3.04 -8.79 -20.05
C GLU A 76 3.90 -9.92 -19.47
N SER A 77 4.59 -9.71 -18.35
CA SER A 77 5.49 -10.74 -17.80
C SER A 77 4.78 -11.78 -16.94
N GLU A 78 3.66 -11.43 -16.31
CA GLU A 78 3.02 -12.27 -15.30
C GLU A 78 1.50 -12.12 -15.34
N VAL A 79 0.82 -12.71 -16.33
CA VAL A 79 -0.59 -13.04 -16.13
C VAL A 79 -0.63 -14.07 -15.00
N PRO A 80 -1.25 -13.78 -13.84
CA PRO A 80 -1.29 -14.76 -12.76
C PRO A 80 -1.94 -16.04 -13.29
N LYS A 81 -1.25 -17.17 -13.07
CA LYS A 81 -1.69 -18.48 -13.54
C LYS A 81 -3.12 -18.74 -13.05
N ALA A 82 -3.93 -19.41 -13.87
CA ALA A 82 -5.37 -19.57 -13.69
C ALA A 82 -5.85 -20.03 -12.29
N SER A 83 -4.99 -20.73 -11.53
CA SER A 83 -5.25 -21.16 -10.15
C SER A 83 -5.21 -20.03 -9.11
N ASN A 84 -4.63 -18.88 -9.46
CA ASN A 84 -4.51 -17.66 -8.65
C ASN A 84 -5.42 -16.54 -9.17
N LEU A 85 -6.37 -16.84 -10.07
CA LEU A 85 -7.42 -15.92 -10.48
C LEU A 85 -8.40 -15.72 -9.32
N SER A 86 -7.97 -14.98 -8.29
CA SER A 86 -8.89 -14.19 -7.49
C SER A 86 -9.77 -13.40 -8.46
N ALA A 87 -11.09 -13.40 -8.24
CA ALA A 87 -12.13 -12.92 -9.15
C ALA A 87 -12.11 -11.39 -9.40
N PHE A 88 -10.96 -10.74 -9.28
CA PHE A 88 -10.75 -9.36 -9.68
C PHE A 88 -10.42 -9.32 -11.16
N TYR A 89 -11.45 -9.05 -11.96
CA TYR A 89 -11.37 -8.40 -13.27
C TYR A 89 -10.12 -8.67 -14.12
N TYR A 90 -9.77 -9.94 -14.32
CA TYR A 90 -8.90 -10.32 -15.44
C TYR A 90 -9.77 -10.39 -16.69
N TYR A 91 -10.17 -9.21 -17.21
CA TYR A 91 -10.69 -9.17 -18.57
C TYR A 91 -9.51 -9.20 -19.54
N PRO A 92 -9.48 -10.17 -20.48
CA PRO A 92 -8.43 -10.25 -21.49
C PRO A 92 -8.45 -9.07 -22.49
N ASN A 93 -9.41 -8.14 -22.36
CA ASN A 93 -9.57 -7.01 -23.27
C ASN A 93 -9.23 -5.67 -22.57
N PRO A 94 -8.09 -5.03 -22.90
CA PRO A 94 -7.60 -3.76 -22.31
C PRO A 94 -8.54 -2.55 -22.44
N ARG A 95 -9.60 -2.63 -23.24
CA ARG A 95 -10.47 -1.51 -23.62
C ARG A 95 -11.96 -1.80 -23.40
N ALA A 96 -12.31 -2.91 -22.76
CA ALA A 96 -13.71 -3.19 -22.44
C ALA A 96 -14.17 -2.24 -21.32
N LYS A 97 -15.27 -1.51 -21.56
CA LYS A 97 -15.97 -0.81 -20.48
C LYS A 97 -16.37 -1.84 -19.43
N LEU A 98 -15.97 -1.60 -18.18
CA LEU A 98 -16.39 -2.46 -17.09
C LEU A 98 -17.90 -2.41 -16.95
N THR A 99 -18.52 -3.57 -16.84
CA THR A 99 -19.96 -3.67 -16.60
C THR A 99 -20.29 -2.94 -15.31
N GLN A 100 -21.31 -2.10 -15.34
CA GLN A 100 -21.76 -1.34 -14.18
C GLN A 100 -22.13 -2.33 -13.05
N LEU A 101 -21.31 -2.44 -12.01
CA LEU A 101 -21.70 -3.11 -10.78
C LEU A 101 -22.73 -2.23 -10.06
N THR A 102 -24.02 -2.54 -10.20
CA THR A 102 -25.07 -1.89 -9.43
C THR A 102 -25.15 -2.55 -8.06
N MET A 103 -24.83 -1.80 -7.01
CA MET A 103 -25.13 -2.25 -5.65
C MET A 103 -26.65 -2.29 -5.48
N SER A 104 -27.18 -3.37 -4.91
CA SER A 104 -28.57 -3.43 -4.48
C SER A 104 -28.80 -2.43 -3.34
N GLN A 105 -30.04 -1.93 -3.21
CA GLN A 105 -30.39 -1.00 -2.13
C GLN A 105 -30.27 -1.63 -0.74
N ALA A 106 -30.36 -2.97 -0.67
CA ALA A 106 -30.14 -3.72 0.56
C ALA A 106 -28.62 -3.85 0.87
N GLU A 107 -27.75 -3.94 -0.13
CA GLU A 107 -26.29 -3.86 0.06
C GLU A 107 -25.89 -2.48 0.60
N HIS A 108 -26.48 -1.41 0.04
CA HIS A 108 -26.30 -0.04 0.53
C HIS A 108 -26.75 0.10 1.98
N SER A 109 -27.91 -0.49 2.31
CA SER A 109 -28.47 -0.47 3.66
C SER A 109 -27.62 -1.28 4.65
N LEU A 110 -27.03 -2.41 4.26
CA LEU A 110 -26.16 -3.23 5.12
C LEU A 110 -24.84 -2.54 5.43
N VAL A 111 -24.20 -1.97 4.39
CA VAL A 111 -23.01 -1.12 4.52
C VAL A 111 -23.35 0.05 5.44
N GLU A 112 -24.48 0.71 5.26
CA GLU A 112 -24.89 1.79 6.13
C GLU A 112 -25.21 1.36 7.56
N THR A 113 -25.99 0.30 7.79
CA THR A 113 -26.42 -0.09 9.15
C THR A 113 -25.30 -0.71 9.95
N LYS A 114 -24.53 -1.65 9.40
CA LYS A 114 -23.44 -2.32 10.14
C LYS A 114 -22.22 -1.41 10.34
N LEU A 115 -21.94 -0.49 9.41
CA LEU A 115 -20.82 0.46 9.56
C LEU A 115 -21.18 1.73 10.35
N LYS A 116 -22.46 2.03 10.58
CA LYS A 116 -22.90 3.13 11.46
C LYS A 116 -22.67 2.84 12.95
N VAL A 117 -22.60 1.56 13.35
CA VAL A 117 -22.61 1.17 14.77
C VAL A 117 -21.30 1.55 15.52
N GLU A 118 -20.18 1.74 14.82
CA GLU A 118 -18.87 2.03 15.48
C GLU A 118 -18.35 3.48 15.25
N GLY A 119 -19.23 4.40 14.90
CA GLY A 119 -19.11 5.82 15.24
C GLY A 119 -17.99 6.69 14.65
N LYS A 120 -16.88 6.20 14.07
CA LYS A 120 -15.78 7.11 13.67
C LYS A 120 -15.01 6.89 12.37
N ASP A 121 -15.20 5.84 11.57
CA ASP A 121 -14.51 5.74 10.27
C ASP A 121 -15.40 5.09 9.20
N ARG A 122 -15.92 5.93 8.28
CA ARG A 122 -16.92 5.56 7.29
C ARG A 122 -16.26 4.96 6.03
N PHE A 123 -16.77 3.83 5.54
CA PHE A 123 -16.85 3.63 4.09
C PHE A 123 -18.06 4.42 3.59
N SER A 124 -17.92 5.74 3.54
CA SER A 124 -18.85 6.57 2.79
C SER A 124 -18.18 6.92 1.48
N CYS A 125 -18.88 6.69 0.39
CA CYS A 125 -18.60 7.40 -0.84
C CYS A 125 -18.61 8.90 -0.53
N PRO A 126 -17.49 9.62 -0.76
CA PRO A 126 -17.50 11.06 -0.56
C PRO A 126 -18.58 11.66 -1.45
N GLN A 127 -19.29 12.68 -0.96
CA GLN A 127 -20.38 13.33 -1.72
C GLN A 127 -19.89 13.87 -3.08
N GLU A 128 -18.58 14.13 -3.19
CA GLU A 128 -17.89 14.58 -4.39
C GLU A 128 -17.77 13.49 -5.48
N PHE A 129 -18.00 12.21 -5.15
CA PHE A 129 -17.92 11.07 -6.07
C PHE A 129 -19.27 10.35 -6.16
N PRO A 130 -20.23 10.86 -6.96
CA PRO A 130 -21.57 10.29 -7.06
C PRO A 130 -21.59 8.86 -7.60
N ASN A 131 -20.52 8.45 -8.28
CA ASN A 131 -20.38 7.12 -8.90
C ASN A 131 -19.48 6.17 -8.11
N CYS A 132 -19.17 6.50 -6.85
CA CYS A 132 -18.37 5.63 -6.00
C CYS A 132 -19.10 4.30 -5.72
N ARG A 133 -18.33 3.20 -5.78
CA ARG A 133 -18.84 1.83 -5.62
C ARG A 133 -18.11 1.16 -4.48
N ILE A 134 -18.83 0.34 -3.71
CA ILE A 134 -18.24 -0.52 -2.69
C ILE A 134 -18.45 -1.94 -3.17
N ILE A 135 -17.36 -2.67 -3.33
CA ILE A 135 -17.40 -4.09 -3.66
C ILE A 135 -16.89 -4.85 -2.44
N LEU A 136 -17.47 -6.00 -2.14
CA LEU A 136 -17.07 -6.82 -1.00
C LEU A 136 -16.34 -8.05 -1.50
N PHE A 137 -15.24 -8.40 -0.83
CA PHE A 137 -14.46 -9.58 -1.18
C PHE A 137 -14.06 -10.31 0.08
N ASN A 138 -14.07 -11.64 0.04
CA ASN A 138 -13.47 -12.41 1.12
C ASN A 138 -11.94 -12.37 1.01
N TYR A 139 -11.27 -12.88 2.04
CA TYR A 139 -9.80 -12.94 2.09
C TYR A 139 -9.19 -13.89 1.04
N LYS A 140 -10.01 -14.68 0.33
CA LYS A 140 -9.62 -15.51 -0.82
C LYS A 140 -9.80 -14.77 -2.15
N GLY A 141 -10.17 -13.49 -2.13
CA GLY A 141 -10.40 -12.67 -3.32
C GLY A 141 -11.67 -13.04 -4.10
N GLN A 142 -12.61 -13.75 -3.48
CA GLN A 142 -13.92 -14.03 -4.07
C GLN A 142 -14.87 -12.89 -3.74
N MET A 143 -15.59 -12.39 -4.74
CA MET A 143 -16.63 -11.38 -4.54
C MET A 143 -17.71 -11.97 -3.62
N LEU A 144 -17.99 -11.27 -2.53
CA LEU A 144 -19.04 -11.68 -1.61
C LEU A 144 -20.33 -10.99 -1.99
N ASN A 145 -21.41 -11.75 -2.05
CA ASN A 145 -22.73 -11.19 -1.90
C ASN A 145 -22.94 -10.87 -0.40
N PRO A 146 -23.09 -9.58 -0.02
CA PRO A 146 -23.29 -9.16 1.36
C PRO A 146 -24.44 -9.88 2.08
N GLU A 147 -25.47 -10.29 1.34
CA GLU A 147 -26.70 -10.88 1.90
C GLU A 147 -26.59 -12.39 2.14
N THR A 148 -25.85 -13.11 1.29
CA THR A 148 -25.94 -14.58 1.22
C THR A 148 -24.66 -15.32 1.56
N ASP A 149 -23.49 -14.67 1.47
CA ASP A 149 -22.23 -15.37 1.69
C ASP A 149 -21.80 -15.34 3.16
N VAL A 150 -22.00 -16.47 3.84
CA VAL A 150 -21.27 -16.83 5.07
C VAL A 150 -20.05 -17.63 4.64
N ILE A 151 -18.85 -17.14 4.96
CA ILE A 151 -17.61 -17.88 4.67
C ILE A 151 -17.59 -19.09 5.61
N PRO A 152 -17.66 -20.34 5.11
CA PRO A 152 -17.64 -21.50 5.98
C PRO A 152 -16.31 -21.57 6.73
N GLY A 153 -16.36 -21.63 8.06
CA GLY A 153 -15.18 -21.82 8.91
C GLY A 153 -14.30 -20.59 9.14
N SER A 154 -14.78 -19.37 8.86
CA SER A 154 -14.07 -18.13 9.19
C SER A 154 -14.93 -17.25 10.09
N HIS A 155 -14.36 -16.76 11.19
CA HIS A 155 -15.04 -15.81 12.08
C HIS A 155 -15.01 -14.38 11.54
N PHE A 156 -14.15 -14.13 10.55
CA PHE A 156 -13.97 -12.81 9.95
C PHE A 156 -14.60 -12.70 8.57
N LYS A 157 -15.23 -11.54 8.32
CA LYS A 157 -15.50 -11.02 6.98
C LYS A 157 -14.55 -9.86 6.71
N ALA A 158 -13.78 -9.93 5.63
CA ALA A 158 -13.05 -8.78 5.12
C ALA A 158 -13.97 -7.99 4.19
N ILE A 159 -13.94 -6.67 4.28
CA ILE A 159 -14.58 -5.74 3.37
C ILE A 159 -13.48 -4.90 2.73
N ILE A 160 -13.33 -5.01 1.42
CA ILE A 160 -12.33 -4.27 0.63
C ILE A 160 -13.04 -3.25 -0.24
N GLY A 161 -13.25 -2.04 0.27
CA GLY A 161 -13.77 -0.96 -0.56
C GLY A 161 -12.65 -0.15 -1.21
N PHE A 162 -12.94 0.39 -2.38
CA PHE A 162 -12.06 1.32 -3.08
C PHE A 162 -12.89 2.44 -3.68
N VAL A 163 -12.29 3.61 -3.88
CA VAL A 163 -13.00 4.79 -4.41
C VAL A 163 -12.35 5.17 -5.73
N THR A 164 -13.10 5.17 -6.83
CA THR A 164 -12.62 5.66 -8.13
C THR A 164 -13.24 7.03 -8.45
N PRO A 165 -12.48 7.95 -9.06
CA PRO A 165 -13.00 9.25 -9.49
C PRO A 165 -13.89 9.17 -10.74
N ASP A 166 -13.79 8.08 -11.50
CA ASP A 166 -14.42 7.83 -12.78
C ASP A 166 -15.20 6.49 -12.79
N ASP A 167 -16.21 6.40 -13.69
CA ASP A 167 -16.99 5.16 -13.96
C ASP A 167 -16.16 4.07 -14.65
N GLU A 168 -14.94 4.39 -15.02
CA GLU A 168 -14.01 3.48 -15.68
C GLU A 168 -12.85 3.22 -14.72
N ILE A 169 -12.68 1.97 -14.27
CA ILE A 169 -11.41 1.58 -13.63
C ILE A 169 -10.38 1.51 -14.75
N THR A 170 -9.77 2.65 -15.06
CA THR A 170 -8.66 2.70 -16.01
C THR A 170 -7.45 2.03 -15.37
N ARG A 171 -6.66 1.30 -16.17
CA ARG A 171 -5.48 0.51 -15.71
C ARG A 171 -4.48 1.30 -14.85
N ALA A 172 -4.52 2.63 -14.91
CA ALA A 172 -3.61 3.52 -14.19
C ALA A 172 -4.04 3.81 -12.73
N PHE A 173 -5.17 3.27 -12.29
CA PHE A 173 -5.72 3.58 -10.97
C PHE A 173 -6.08 2.31 -10.21
N ILE A 174 -5.13 1.84 -9.40
CA ILE A 174 -5.47 1.06 -8.22
C ILE A 174 -5.61 2.07 -7.07
N PRO A 175 -6.84 2.39 -6.63
CA PRO A 175 -7.05 3.32 -5.53
C PRO A 175 -6.37 2.83 -4.26
N GLU A 176 -6.22 3.73 -3.28
CA GLU A 176 -5.97 3.30 -1.91
C GLU A 176 -7.09 2.34 -1.47
N PHE A 177 -6.71 1.10 -1.13
CA PHE A 177 -7.67 0.13 -0.62
C PHE A 177 -7.97 0.46 0.83
N LYS A 178 -9.25 0.64 1.11
CA LYS A 178 -9.74 0.65 2.49
C LYS A 178 -10.19 -0.77 2.79
N ILE A 179 -9.62 -1.34 3.84
CA ILE A 179 -9.95 -2.69 4.29
C ILE A 179 -10.51 -2.63 5.70
N MET A 180 -11.73 -3.12 5.87
CA MET A 180 -12.29 -3.39 7.19
C MET A 180 -12.32 -4.89 7.44
N PHE A 181 -11.88 -5.29 8.62
CA PHE A 181 -12.14 -6.62 9.12
C PHE A 181 -13.31 -6.53 10.09
N ILE A 182 -14.37 -7.29 9.81
CA ILE A 182 -15.54 -7.42 10.65
C ILE A 182 -15.49 -8.80 11.30
N ASP A 183 -15.37 -8.82 12.62
CA ASP A 183 -15.62 -10.04 13.40
C ASP A 183 -17.13 -10.29 13.42
N THR A 184 -17.54 -11.48 12.99
CA THR A 184 -18.96 -11.87 12.91
C THR A 184 -19.46 -12.61 14.14
N THR A 185 -18.62 -12.72 15.17
CA THR A 185 -19.00 -13.40 16.42
C THR A 185 -19.96 -12.53 17.23
N ASP A 186 -21.07 -13.12 17.70
CA ASP A 186 -22.07 -12.47 18.55
C ASP A 186 -21.62 -12.26 20.01
N ASP A 187 -20.47 -12.82 20.43
CA ASP A 187 -19.96 -12.71 21.80
C ASP A 187 -19.01 -11.51 21.97
N ASP A 188 -19.52 -10.46 22.61
CA ASP A 188 -18.81 -9.20 22.89
C ASP A 188 -17.50 -9.37 23.67
N GLU A 189 -17.35 -10.42 24.49
CA GLU A 189 -16.13 -10.62 25.28
C GLU A 189 -14.97 -11.17 24.43
N THR A 190 -15.32 -11.94 23.40
CA THR A 190 -14.36 -12.57 22.50
C THR A 190 -14.22 -11.83 21.17
N SER A 191 -15.18 -10.97 20.81
CA SER A 191 -15.17 -10.20 19.57
C SER A 191 -13.95 -9.27 19.48
N LEU A 192 -13.33 -9.24 18.31
CA LEU A 192 -12.31 -8.26 17.99
C LEU A 192 -13.00 -7.02 17.42
N ARG A 193 -12.81 -5.86 18.07
CA ARG A 193 -13.25 -4.57 17.52
C ARG A 193 -12.73 -4.39 16.10
N SER A 194 -13.64 -4.07 15.20
CA SER A 194 -13.31 -3.79 13.80
C SER A 194 -12.35 -2.61 13.75
N ARG A 195 -11.29 -2.73 12.93
CA ARG A 195 -10.35 -1.64 12.70
C ARG A 195 -10.24 -1.39 11.21
N LEU A 196 -10.56 -0.16 10.80
CA LEU A 196 -10.25 0.29 9.46
C LEU A 196 -8.73 0.28 9.28
N SER A 197 -8.29 -0.46 8.28
CA SER A 197 -6.91 -0.53 7.85
C SER A 197 -6.82 0.08 6.45
N TYR A 198 -5.84 0.95 6.25
CA TYR A 198 -5.57 1.54 4.94
C TYR A 198 -4.38 0.80 4.36
N ILE A 199 -4.51 0.32 3.12
CA ILE A 199 -3.38 -0.21 2.37
C ILE A 199 -3.16 0.74 1.20
N ASN A 200 -2.11 1.56 1.33
CA ASN A 200 -1.74 2.55 0.35
C ASN A 200 -1.02 1.91 -0.84
N ALA A 201 -0.73 2.72 -1.88
CA ALA A 201 -0.01 2.38 -3.10
C ALA A 201 1.43 1.82 -2.92
N THR A 202 1.96 1.72 -1.70
CA THR A 202 3.26 1.07 -1.41
C THR A 202 3.14 -0.27 -0.66
N GLY A 203 1.93 -0.69 -0.30
CA GLY A 203 1.65 -2.02 0.28
C GLY A 203 1.88 -2.05 1.78
N TYR A 204 2.05 -0.87 2.38
CA TYR A 204 2.30 -0.73 3.80
C TYR A 204 0.98 -0.76 4.58
N TYR A 205 0.91 -1.68 5.52
CA TYR A 205 -0.17 -1.81 6.49
C TYR A 205 -0.01 -0.75 7.59
N ARG A 206 -1.02 0.11 7.80
CA ARG A 206 -1.05 1.02 8.96
C ARG A 206 -2.37 0.87 9.73
N PRO A 207 -2.33 0.47 11.01
CA PRO A 207 -3.52 0.47 11.87
C PRO A 207 -3.97 1.92 12.13
N GLY A 208 -5.27 2.18 11.98
CA GLY A 208 -5.87 3.52 11.96
C GLY A 208 -5.49 4.43 13.13
N GLY A 209 -4.94 5.60 12.77
CA GLY A 209 -4.80 6.79 13.59
C GLY A 209 -5.07 8.01 12.71
N LYS A 210 -5.80 9.00 13.23
CA LYS A 210 -6.27 10.19 12.49
C LYS A 210 -5.11 10.91 11.78
N ASN A 211 -5.30 11.21 10.49
CA ASN A 211 -4.49 12.14 9.68
C ASN A 211 -2.97 12.01 9.86
N GLN A 212 -2.38 10.85 9.58
CA GLN A 212 -0.92 10.74 9.51
C GLN A 212 -0.47 10.30 8.13
N ALA A 213 0.32 11.19 7.53
CA ALA A 213 0.74 11.18 6.15
C ALA A 213 1.54 9.94 5.73
N ILE A 214 1.53 9.73 4.42
CA ILE A 214 2.03 8.58 3.67
C ILE A 214 3.53 8.48 3.84
N VAL A 215 4.10 7.30 3.97
CA VAL A 215 5.55 7.13 4.12
C VAL A 215 6.10 6.52 2.82
N GLY A 216 7.02 7.23 2.17
CA GLY A 216 7.76 6.75 1.00
C GLY A 216 8.79 5.67 1.36
N PRO A 217 9.45 5.05 0.36
CA PRO A 217 10.36 3.90 0.54
C PRO A 217 11.60 4.16 1.42
N LYS A 218 11.79 5.38 1.96
CA LYS A 218 12.86 5.75 2.91
C LYS A 218 12.35 6.38 4.22
N GLY A 219 11.06 6.26 4.58
CA GLY A 219 10.57 6.91 5.79
C GLY A 219 10.16 8.38 5.61
N GLU A 220 10.42 8.99 4.45
CA GLU A 220 10.00 10.37 4.17
C GLU A 220 8.48 10.45 3.97
N ILE A 221 7.86 11.33 4.75
CA ILE A 221 6.43 11.55 4.77
C ILE A 221 6.00 12.25 3.46
N VAL A 222 5.36 11.53 2.54
CA VAL A 222 4.62 12.09 1.41
C VAL A 222 3.37 12.78 1.97
N ASP A 223 3.49 14.09 2.15
CA ASP A 223 2.42 14.94 2.65
C ASP A 223 1.33 15.12 1.57
N SER A 224 0.12 14.63 1.85
CA SER A 224 -1.05 14.79 0.98
C SER A 224 -1.37 16.27 0.72
N ILE A 225 -1.05 17.15 1.67
CA ILE A 225 -1.25 18.60 1.52
C ILE A 225 -0.26 19.15 0.48
N SER A 226 1.01 18.75 0.55
CA SER A 226 2.03 19.14 -0.41
C SER A 226 1.71 18.70 -1.85
N ARG A 227 1.20 17.48 -2.05
CA ARG A 227 0.76 17.01 -3.38
C ARG A 227 -0.41 17.83 -3.92
N LYS A 228 -1.43 18.08 -3.09
CA LYS A 228 -2.58 18.92 -3.45
C LYS A 228 -2.13 20.34 -3.80
N ASN A 229 -1.26 20.94 -2.98
CA ASN A 229 -0.76 22.30 -3.20
C ASN A 229 0.09 22.41 -4.48
N CYS A 230 0.95 21.41 -4.74
CA CYS A 230 1.71 21.30 -5.98
C CYS A 230 0.76 21.31 -7.18
N PHE A 231 -0.27 20.45 -7.17
CA PHE A 231 -1.22 20.35 -8.28
C PHE A 231 -2.07 21.62 -8.47
N LEU A 232 -2.58 22.22 -7.39
CA LEU A 232 -3.37 23.45 -7.47
C LEU A 232 -2.55 24.62 -8.01
N LYS A 233 -1.25 24.72 -7.67
CA LYS A 233 -0.36 25.73 -8.25
C LYS A 233 -0.18 25.54 -9.76
N PHE A 234 -0.02 24.30 -10.20
CA PHE A 234 0.01 23.98 -11.63
C PHE A 234 -1.29 24.38 -12.31
N GLN A 235 -2.44 23.98 -11.78
CA GLN A 235 -3.74 24.32 -12.37
C GLN A 235 -3.96 25.83 -12.47
N ALA A 236 -3.49 26.60 -11.49
CA ALA A 236 -3.58 28.05 -11.48
C ALA A 236 -2.65 28.74 -12.49
N SER A 237 -1.49 28.16 -12.79
CA SER A 237 -0.44 28.80 -13.62
C SER A 237 -0.37 28.25 -15.05
N TYR A 238 -0.75 26.98 -15.24
CA TYR A 238 -0.61 26.19 -16.47
C TYR A 238 -1.84 25.27 -16.62
N SER A 239 -2.97 25.83 -17.05
CA SER A 239 -4.24 25.10 -17.14
C SER A 239 -4.28 24.02 -18.23
N ASP A 240 -3.37 24.08 -19.20
CA ASP A 240 -3.26 23.20 -20.36
C ASP A 240 -2.54 21.87 -20.08
N ILE A 241 -1.82 21.76 -18.95
CA ILE A 241 -0.99 20.58 -18.62
C ILE A 241 -1.56 19.73 -17.48
N GLY A 242 -2.88 19.77 -17.23
CA GLY A 242 -3.50 19.13 -16.06
C GLY A 242 -3.10 17.68 -15.80
N ALA A 243 -3.12 16.81 -16.82
CA ALA A 243 -2.70 15.41 -16.68
C ALA A 243 -1.20 15.27 -16.34
N LEU A 244 -0.37 16.12 -16.94
CA LEU A 244 1.08 16.12 -16.76
C LEU A 244 1.49 16.70 -15.39
N ALA A 245 0.75 17.68 -14.90
CA ALA A 245 0.90 18.24 -13.57
C ALA A 245 0.63 17.19 -12.48
N PHE A 246 -0.36 16.31 -12.72
CA PHE A 246 -0.63 15.20 -11.82
C PHE A 246 0.60 14.28 -11.69
N ASP A 247 1.22 13.90 -12.82
CA ASP A 247 2.41 13.03 -12.81
C ASP A 247 3.59 13.64 -12.04
N LEU A 248 3.85 14.94 -12.23
CA LEU A 248 4.90 15.65 -11.50
C LEU A 248 4.63 15.73 -9.99
N CYS A 249 3.37 15.94 -9.61
CA CYS A 249 2.98 16.13 -8.22
C CYS A 249 2.67 14.82 -7.47
N ARG A 250 2.51 13.68 -8.16
CA ARG A 250 2.07 12.41 -7.57
C ARG A 250 2.95 11.93 -6.41
N THR A 251 4.27 12.12 -6.53
CA THR A 251 5.26 11.74 -5.52
C THR A 251 5.88 12.95 -4.80
N ALA A 252 5.28 14.14 -4.96
CA ALA A 252 5.84 15.36 -4.40
C ALA A 252 5.72 15.39 -2.88
N THR A 253 6.84 15.66 -2.20
CA THR A 253 6.89 15.93 -0.76
C THR A 253 6.89 17.43 -0.45
N SER A 254 6.91 18.27 -1.49
CA SER A 254 6.90 19.74 -1.41
C SER A 254 6.39 20.34 -2.74
N ASN A 255 6.39 21.67 -2.85
CA ASN A 255 6.10 22.36 -4.12
C ASN A 255 7.28 22.33 -5.12
N ALA A 256 8.38 21.63 -4.82
CA ALA A 256 9.58 21.65 -5.66
C ALA A 256 9.36 21.26 -7.13
N PRO A 257 8.52 20.27 -7.49
CA PRO A 257 8.26 19.96 -8.91
C PRO A 257 7.65 21.14 -9.66
N PHE A 258 6.74 21.89 -9.02
CA PHE A 258 6.15 23.09 -9.60
C PHE A 258 7.19 24.21 -9.78
N GLU A 259 7.96 24.53 -8.73
CA GLU A 259 8.96 25.60 -8.82
C GLU A 259 10.05 25.25 -9.86
N CYS A 260 10.44 23.98 -9.94
CA CYS A 260 11.35 23.50 -10.98
C CYS A 260 10.77 23.69 -12.36
N TYR A 261 9.53 23.21 -12.60
CA TYR A 261 8.88 23.32 -13.90
C TYR A 261 8.75 24.78 -14.32
N LYS A 262 8.31 25.63 -13.39
CA LYS A 262 8.18 27.07 -13.59
C LYS A 262 9.50 27.71 -14.00
N THR A 263 10.59 27.48 -13.27
CA THR A 263 11.91 28.01 -13.67
C THR A 263 12.33 27.50 -15.05
N MET A 264 12.11 26.22 -15.36
CA MET A 264 12.46 25.64 -16.65
C MET A 264 11.72 26.29 -17.82
N VAL A 265 10.42 26.54 -17.68
CA VAL A 265 9.59 27.15 -18.73
C VAL A 265 9.75 28.66 -18.76
N ASP A 266 9.63 29.33 -17.62
CA ASP A 266 9.56 30.78 -17.55
C ASP A 266 10.94 31.44 -17.66
N GLU A 267 11.96 30.89 -16.99
CA GLU A 267 13.31 31.48 -16.97
C GLU A 267 14.20 30.88 -18.05
N TYR A 268 14.23 29.55 -18.19
CA TYR A 268 15.12 28.87 -19.15
C TYR A 268 14.51 28.72 -20.54
N LYS A 269 13.23 29.07 -20.70
CA LYS A 269 12.50 29.03 -21.98
C LYS A 269 12.54 27.63 -22.63
N GLU A 270 12.56 26.58 -21.80
CA GLU A 270 12.51 25.21 -22.29
C GLU A 270 11.07 24.81 -22.68
N LYS A 271 10.97 23.84 -23.59
CA LYS A 271 9.69 23.23 -23.93
C LYS A 271 9.10 22.52 -22.72
N SER A 272 7.79 22.55 -22.55
CA SER A 272 7.06 21.87 -21.46
C SER A 272 7.47 20.42 -21.28
N SER A 273 7.64 19.66 -22.37
CA SER A 273 8.07 18.26 -22.32
C SER A 273 9.47 18.07 -21.74
N VAL A 274 10.41 18.97 -22.03
CA VAL A 274 11.77 18.95 -21.44
C VAL A 274 11.72 19.32 -19.96
N ALA A 275 10.95 20.36 -19.61
CA ALA A 275 10.75 20.79 -18.23
C ALA A 275 10.17 19.65 -17.38
N MET A 276 9.20 18.91 -17.90
CA MET A 276 8.65 17.74 -17.22
C MET A 276 9.69 16.66 -16.93
N ILE A 277 10.48 16.28 -17.93
CA ILE A 277 11.50 15.23 -17.76
C ILE A 277 12.51 15.67 -16.69
N ALA A 278 13.00 16.90 -16.77
CA ALA A 278 13.98 17.43 -15.82
C ALA A 278 13.40 17.49 -14.38
N CYS A 279 12.15 17.93 -14.23
CA CYS A 279 11.54 18.17 -12.93
C CYS A 279 10.84 16.94 -12.32
N THR A 280 10.85 15.80 -13.02
CA THR A 280 10.30 14.54 -12.50
C THR A 280 11.07 14.12 -11.25
N GLY A 281 10.34 13.94 -10.14
CA GLY A 281 10.92 13.54 -8.85
C GLY A 281 11.72 14.65 -8.14
N ALA A 282 11.53 15.91 -8.51
CA ALA A 282 12.18 17.03 -7.84
C ALA A 282 11.75 17.14 -6.38
N VAL A 283 12.72 17.12 -5.46
CA VAL A 283 12.51 17.38 -4.02
C VAL A 283 13.00 18.77 -3.61
N ASN A 284 13.77 19.42 -4.48
CA ASN A 284 14.32 20.77 -4.33
C ASN A 284 14.64 21.34 -5.74
N GLY A 285 15.28 22.50 -5.82
CA GLY A 285 15.66 23.15 -7.09
C GLY A 285 16.94 22.63 -7.75
N LEU A 286 17.50 21.49 -7.33
CA LEU A 286 18.73 20.94 -7.93
C LEU A 286 18.52 20.36 -9.33
N PRO A 287 17.39 19.72 -9.69
CA PRO A 287 17.18 19.24 -11.06
C PRO A 287 17.30 20.35 -12.11
N GLN A 288 16.74 21.54 -11.88
CA GLN A 288 16.89 22.66 -12.84
C GLN A 288 18.32 23.20 -12.89
N LYS A 289 19.05 23.23 -11.75
CA LYS A 289 20.45 23.67 -11.70
C LYS A 289 21.37 22.68 -12.42
N CYS A 290 21.18 21.39 -12.17
CA CYS A 290 21.83 20.31 -12.90
C CYS A 290 21.55 20.45 -14.39
N PHE A 291 20.28 20.64 -14.79
CA PHE A 291 19.90 20.78 -16.19
C PHE A 291 20.66 21.93 -16.89
N LYS A 292 20.67 23.11 -16.27
CA LYS A 292 21.36 24.29 -16.80
C LYS A 292 22.85 24.02 -17.01
N GLU A 293 23.49 23.38 -16.04
CA GLU A 293 24.91 23.07 -16.10
C GLU A 293 25.22 21.96 -17.11
N ALA A 294 24.40 20.91 -17.16
CA ALA A 294 24.51 19.84 -18.14
C ALA A 294 24.37 20.37 -19.58
N LYS A 295 23.40 21.26 -19.82
CA LYS A 295 23.20 21.91 -21.12
C LYS A 295 24.38 22.79 -21.53
N ARG A 296 25.06 23.42 -20.56
CA ARG A 296 26.26 24.23 -20.79
C ARG A 296 27.50 23.37 -21.09
N LYS A 297 27.66 22.26 -20.37
CA LYS A 297 28.83 21.38 -20.45
C LYS A 297 28.77 20.40 -21.62
N PHE A 298 27.59 19.90 -21.96
CA PHE A 298 27.42 18.81 -22.91
C PHE A 298 26.62 19.25 -24.14
N GLN A 299 27.05 18.80 -25.32
CA GLN A 299 26.37 19.09 -26.58
C GLN A 299 25.16 18.18 -26.86
N GLY A 300 24.73 17.36 -25.87
CA GLY A 300 23.66 16.36 -26.05
C GLY A 300 22.24 16.92 -26.21
N GLY A 301 22.07 18.24 -26.24
CA GLY A 301 20.77 18.90 -26.35
C GLY A 301 19.96 18.88 -25.04
N SER A 302 18.83 19.59 -25.09
CA SER A 302 17.97 19.77 -23.90
C SER A 302 17.39 18.45 -23.39
N VAL A 303 16.94 17.54 -24.26
CA VAL A 303 16.28 16.28 -23.81
C VAL A 303 17.24 15.41 -23.01
N ASN A 304 18.47 15.20 -23.48
CA ASN A 304 19.46 14.39 -22.77
C ASN A 304 19.89 15.04 -21.45
N SER A 305 20.01 16.37 -21.42
CA SER A 305 20.28 17.12 -20.18
C SER A 305 19.14 16.96 -19.17
N ALA A 306 17.88 16.94 -19.63
CA ALA A 306 16.73 16.71 -18.77
C ALA A 306 16.70 15.28 -18.21
N ILE A 307 16.98 14.27 -19.04
CA ILE A 307 17.06 12.86 -18.61
C ILE A 307 18.13 12.71 -17.52
N LEU A 308 19.33 13.23 -17.77
CA LEU A 308 20.46 13.16 -16.83
C LEU A 308 20.12 13.78 -15.46
N CYS A 309 19.41 14.90 -15.48
CA CYS A 309 19.14 15.68 -14.27
C CYS A 309 17.80 15.35 -13.60
N SER A 310 17.04 14.39 -14.14
CA SER A 310 15.78 13.94 -13.56
C SER A 310 16.00 13.39 -12.14
N ALA A 311 15.21 13.87 -11.19
CA ALA A 311 15.31 13.58 -9.75
C ALA A 311 16.72 13.78 -9.14
N ALA A 312 17.54 14.68 -9.70
CA ALA A 312 18.86 14.99 -9.15
C ALA A 312 18.78 15.57 -7.74
N LYS A 313 19.59 15.02 -6.83
CA LYS A 313 19.73 15.49 -5.43
C LYS A 313 21.07 16.18 -5.16
N ASN A 314 21.95 16.19 -6.15
CA ASN A 314 23.29 16.77 -6.15
C ASN A 314 23.75 16.93 -7.61
N MET A 315 25.03 17.28 -7.83
CA MET A 315 25.62 17.45 -9.17
C MET A 315 26.32 16.19 -9.70
N GLN A 316 26.24 15.06 -8.98
CA GLN A 316 26.92 13.81 -9.33
C GLN A 316 26.48 13.20 -10.67
N PRO A 317 25.24 13.40 -11.19
CA PRO A 317 24.91 12.99 -12.55
C PRO A 317 25.85 13.59 -13.61
N ILE A 318 26.26 14.85 -13.44
CA ILE A 318 27.19 15.51 -14.35
C ILE A 318 28.60 14.90 -14.23
N GLU A 319 29.08 14.70 -13.00
CA GLU A 319 30.40 14.11 -12.73
C GLU A 319 30.49 12.67 -13.28
N CYS A 320 29.42 11.88 -13.09
CA CYS A 320 29.29 10.55 -13.68
C CYS A 320 29.39 10.58 -15.21
N LEU A 321 28.70 11.52 -15.88
CA LEU A 321 28.74 11.61 -17.33
C LEU A 321 30.09 12.13 -17.85
N GLU A 322 30.73 13.06 -17.13
CA GLU A 322 32.09 13.51 -17.42
C GLU A 322 33.07 12.34 -17.37
N TRP A 323 32.97 11.50 -16.34
CA TRP A 323 33.80 10.30 -16.19
C TRP A 323 33.60 9.33 -17.36
N ILE A 324 32.35 9.04 -17.75
CA ILE A 324 32.06 8.17 -18.92
C ILE A 324 32.70 8.76 -20.18
N ASN A 325 32.56 10.07 -20.40
CA ASN A 325 33.10 10.73 -21.58
C ASN A 325 34.62 10.78 -21.60
N GLU A 326 35.28 10.84 -20.44
CA GLU A 326 36.73 10.73 -20.32
C GLU A 326 37.21 9.31 -20.69
N LYS A 327 36.50 8.26 -20.23
CA LYS A 327 36.94 6.87 -20.46
C LYS A 327 36.56 6.30 -21.82
N LEU A 328 35.42 6.72 -22.38
CA LEU A 328 34.87 6.15 -23.61
C LEU A 328 34.82 7.14 -24.78
N GLY A 329 35.35 8.36 -24.61
CA GLY A 329 35.29 9.43 -25.61
C GLY A 329 33.95 10.15 -25.67
N ARG A 330 33.96 11.42 -26.11
CA ARG A 330 32.77 12.29 -26.20
C ARG A 330 31.88 11.99 -27.40
N ASP A 331 32.42 11.37 -28.45
CA ASP A 331 31.75 11.25 -29.76
C ASP A 331 30.73 10.12 -29.84
N SER A 332 30.59 9.33 -28.77
CA SER A 332 29.53 8.34 -28.70
C SER A 332 28.20 9.03 -28.39
N GLU A 333 27.35 9.13 -29.40
CA GLU A 333 25.97 9.63 -29.29
C GLU A 333 25.03 8.72 -28.47
N ASP A 334 25.54 7.71 -27.74
CA ASP A 334 24.70 6.78 -26.98
C ASP A 334 23.86 7.49 -25.90
N PRO A 335 22.52 7.60 -26.08
CA PRO A 335 21.65 8.26 -25.12
C PRO A 335 21.57 7.51 -23.77
N ASN A 336 21.99 6.25 -23.71
CA ASN A 336 21.97 5.46 -22.47
C ASN A 336 22.93 6.02 -21.41
N ARG A 337 24.01 6.69 -21.81
CA ARG A 337 24.95 7.33 -20.88
C ARG A 337 24.24 8.32 -19.94
N TYR A 338 23.30 9.10 -20.48
CA TYR A 338 22.51 10.04 -19.70
C TYR A 338 21.56 9.35 -18.73
N LYS A 339 20.93 8.24 -19.15
CA LYS A 339 20.03 7.45 -18.31
C LYS A 339 20.77 6.78 -17.15
N ILE A 340 21.96 6.24 -17.40
CA ILE A 340 22.77 5.52 -16.41
C ILE A 340 23.34 6.46 -15.35
N CYS A 341 23.68 7.69 -15.73
CA CYS A 341 24.10 8.69 -14.76
C CYS A 341 22.94 9.44 -14.11
N SER A 342 21.70 9.27 -14.59
CA SER A 342 20.54 9.89 -13.95
C SER A 342 20.42 9.42 -12.51
N ARG A 343 20.16 10.33 -11.57
CA ARG A 343 20.05 10.02 -10.12
C ARG A 343 21.31 9.47 -9.44
N SER A 344 22.47 9.46 -10.09
CA SER A 344 23.71 8.96 -9.47
C SER A 344 24.08 9.76 -8.22
N GLN A 345 24.72 9.10 -7.27
CA GLN A 345 25.32 9.72 -6.07
C GLN A 345 26.85 9.80 -6.16
N ASP A 346 27.43 9.18 -7.18
CA ASP A 346 28.86 9.10 -7.47
C ASP A 346 29.08 8.64 -8.93
N THR A 347 30.31 8.29 -9.28
CA THR A 347 30.74 7.81 -10.60
C THR A 347 30.54 6.30 -10.83
N THR A 348 30.14 5.53 -9.83
CA THR A 348 30.06 4.06 -9.89
C THR A 348 29.16 3.55 -11.03
N PRO A 349 27.97 4.14 -11.29
CA PRO A 349 27.16 3.73 -12.44
C PRO A 349 27.89 3.92 -13.78
N GLY A 350 28.70 4.98 -13.89
CA GLY A 350 29.53 5.24 -15.05
C GLY A 350 30.68 4.25 -15.20
N GLU A 351 31.34 3.89 -14.10
CA GLU A 351 32.39 2.85 -14.05
C GLU A 351 31.86 1.50 -14.53
N CYS A 352 30.72 1.07 -13.97
CA CYS A 352 30.03 -0.14 -14.37
C CYS A 352 29.69 -0.14 -15.86
N TYR A 353 29.15 0.96 -16.38
CA TYR A 353 28.81 1.06 -17.81
C TYR A 353 30.05 0.99 -18.72
N ALA A 354 31.15 1.64 -18.36
CA ALA A 354 32.39 1.55 -19.13
C ALA A 354 32.96 0.13 -19.15
N ASP A 355 32.86 -0.62 -18.05
CA ASP A 355 33.29 -2.01 -18.02
C ASP A 355 32.38 -2.93 -18.83
N LEU A 356 31.06 -2.68 -18.85
CA LEU A 356 30.14 -3.39 -19.77
C LEU A 356 30.48 -3.10 -21.24
N MET A 357 30.77 -1.84 -21.59
CA MET A 357 31.14 -1.43 -22.94
C MET A 357 32.44 -2.10 -23.43
N LYS A 358 33.43 -2.28 -22.54
CA LYS A 358 34.67 -3.01 -22.86
C LYS A 358 34.43 -4.51 -23.11
N LYS A 359 33.44 -5.11 -22.42
CA LYS A 359 33.14 -6.55 -22.55
C LYS A 359 32.29 -6.85 -23.78
N ASN A 360 31.18 -6.14 -23.95
CA ASN A 360 30.27 -6.32 -25.08
C ASN A 360 29.32 -5.12 -25.17
N SER A 361 29.32 -4.42 -26.30
CA SER A 361 28.43 -3.28 -26.55
C SER A 361 26.95 -3.64 -26.45
N THR A 362 26.57 -4.90 -26.65
CA THR A 362 25.19 -5.38 -26.47
C THR A 362 24.71 -5.25 -25.02
N TYR A 363 25.61 -5.41 -24.04
CA TYR A 363 25.24 -5.28 -22.62
C TYR A 363 24.97 -3.84 -22.20
N ALA A 364 25.45 -2.86 -22.98
CA ALA A 364 25.23 -1.44 -22.74
C ALA A 364 23.73 -1.08 -22.73
N ALA A 365 22.93 -1.75 -23.57
CA ALA A 365 21.49 -1.55 -23.61
C ALA A 365 20.78 -1.96 -22.30
N PHE A 366 21.38 -2.87 -21.53
CA PHE A 366 20.85 -3.35 -20.25
C PHE A 366 21.51 -2.69 -19.04
N ALA A 367 22.46 -1.78 -19.24
CA ALA A 367 23.25 -1.20 -18.16
C ALA A 367 22.41 -0.43 -17.15
N GLN A 368 21.26 0.13 -17.54
CA GLN A 368 20.33 0.76 -16.59
C GLN A 368 19.81 -0.22 -15.51
N TYR A 369 19.74 -1.52 -15.83
CA TYR A 369 19.32 -2.57 -14.89
C TYR A 369 20.49 -3.21 -14.16
N LEU A 370 21.66 -3.27 -14.81
CA LEU A 370 22.86 -3.95 -14.29
C LEU A 370 23.75 -3.05 -13.44
N CYS A 371 23.69 -1.73 -13.63
CA CYS A 371 24.50 -0.73 -12.94
C CYS A 371 23.62 0.07 -11.97
N PRO A 372 23.37 -0.45 -10.75
CA PRO A 372 22.50 0.21 -9.79
C PRO A 372 23.05 1.56 -9.37
N HIS A 373 22.18 2.57 -9.31
CA HIS A 373 22.45 3.79 -8.56
C HIS A 373 22.47 3.41 -7.07
N HIS A 374 23.58 3.66 -6.37
CA HIS A 374 23.75 3.30 -4.95
C HIS A 374 22.50 3.63 -4.12
N LYS A 375 22.03 2.64 -3.34
CA LYS A 375 20.80 2.73 -2.54
C LYS A 375 20.93 3.67 -1.35
#